data_AF-A0A4S8ISL1-F1
#
_entry.id   AF-A0A4S8ISL1-F1
#
_cell.length_a   1.000
_cell.length_b   1.000
_cell.length_c   1.000
_cell.angle_alpha   90.00
_cell.angle_beta   90.00
_cell.angle_gamma   90.00
#
_symmetry.space_group_name_H-M   'P 1'
#
loop_
_entity.id
_entity.type
_entity.pdbx_description
1 polymer ?
#
loop_
_entity_poly.entity_id
_entity_poly.type
_entity_poly.pdbx_seq_one_letter_code
_entity_poly.pdbx_strand_id
1 'polypeptide(L)'
;MEAPANKRRKHSTHGSAQCHQHPQEWHSSSNSFPRASPPFNSVTWTASQDDGGHSKKKVGVTPPLTCSVSFRQCRGATIYYVQGRRGAQARLTSKYLGDPPMAAVAPSKLYVAYVCPFAQRPWIVRNYKGLQEKIELVPVDLLNRPAWYKEKLYSANKVPSLEHNSEVRGESLDLIKYIDAHFEGPALKPDDPAKQQFAEELLSYSDSFNMVMFQATAAKGDVGGELDAAYDKIEDALSKFSDGPFFLGQFSLIGVSSPQLYVAYVCPFAQRPWIVRNYKGLQEKIELVPVDLLNRPAWYKEKLYSANKVPSLEHNSEVRGESLDLIKYIDAHFEGPALKPDDPAKQQFAEELLSYSDSFNMVMFQATAAKGDVGGELDAAYDKIEDALSKFSDGPFFLGQFSLVDIAYAPFVERFQTLLLDVKNYDILKGRPKLALWIEELNKIEAYVQTRIDPQELLSATKKRWHEEYVFQFQIKQY
;
A
#
# COMPACT_ATOMS: atom_id res chain seq x y z
N MET A 1 -21.75 -44.62 -48.97
CA MET A 1 -22.43 -44.45 -50.27
C MET A 1 -23.89 -44.82 -50.08
N GLU A 2 -24.91 -44.04 -50.46
CA GLU A 2 -25.01 -42.64 -50.90
C GLU A 2 -26.42 -42.13 -50.52
N ALA A 3 -26.65 -40.81 -50.51
CA ALA A 3 -27.99 -40.22 -50.47
C ALA A 3 -28.31 -39.56 -51.83
N PRO A 4 -29.59 -39.35 -52.19
CA PRO A 4 -29.98 -37.94 -52.38
C PRO A 4 -31.46 -37.57 -52.09
N ALA A 5 -31.61 -36.49 -51.31
CA ALA A 5 -32.38 -35.27 -51.60
C ALA A 5 -33.89 -35.26 -52.01
N ASN A 6 -34.70 -34.69 -51.09
CA ASN A 6 -35.47 -33.42 -51.26
C ASN A 6 -36.80 -33.37 -52.06
N LYS A 7 -37.88 -32.85 -51.42
CA LYS A 7 -39.04 -32.23 -52.13
C LYS A 7 -39.85 -31.15 -51.33
N ARG A 8 -39.49 -29.88 -51.55
CA ARG A 8 -40.31 -28.63 -51.67
C ARG A 8 -41.42 -28.19 -50.67
N ARG A 9 -41.41 -26.86 -50.41
CA ARG A 9 -42.33 -25.98 -49.62
C ARG A 9 -43.77 -25.79 -50.17
N LYS A 10 -44.64 -25.19 -49.34
CA LYS A 10 -45.58 -24.07 -49.71
C LYS A 10 -45.86 -23.13 -48.50
N HIS A 11 -46.52 -21.98 -48.72
CA HIS A 11 -46.64 -20.86 -47.74
C HIS A 11 -48.08 -20.30 -47.57
N SER A 12 -48.40 -19.86 -46.34
CA SER A 12 -49.09 -18.58 -45.97
C SER A 12 -48.85 -18.30 -44.46
N THR A 13 -48.86 -17.12 -43.81
CA THR A 13 -49.00 -15.65 -44.10
C THR A 13 -50.37 -14.97 -43.89
N HIS A 14 -50.63 -14.46 -42.66
CA HIS A 14 -51.38 -13.26 -42.19
C HIS A 14 -51.26 -13.24 -40.63
N GLY A 15 -51.25 -12.15 -39.85
CA GLY A 15 -51.27 -10.69 -40.08
C GLY A 15 -50.68 -9.93 -38.86
N SER A 16 -50.68 -8.60 -38.84
CA SER A 16 -49.81 -7.76 -37.98
C SER A 16 -50.49 -6.95 -36.86
N ALA A 17 -49.76 -6.68 -35.77
CA ALA A 17 -49.93 -5.49 -34.91
C ALA A 17 -48.58 -5.07 -34.27
N GLN A 18 -48.36 -3.77 -34.07
CA GLN A 18 -47.21 -3.19 -33.36
C GLN A 18 -47.69 -2.40 -32.13
N CYS A 19 -46.85 -2.29 -31.09
CA CYS A 19 -46.86 -1.13 -30.19
C CYS A 19 -45.46 -0.91 -29.58
N HIS A 20 -45.16 0.33 -29.18
CA HIS A 20 -43.87 0.71 -28.60
C HIS A 20 -43.88 0.58 -27.07
N GLN A 21 -42.70 0.33 -26.46
CA GLN A 21 -42.14 1.20 -25.42
C GLN A 21 -40.65 0.87 -25.15
N HIS A 22 -39.91 1.86 -24.64
CA HIS A 22 -38.53 1.73 -24.15
C HIS A 22 -38.53 1.48 -22.61
N PRO A 23 -37.39 1.16 -21.96
CA PRO A 23 -37.39 0.47 -20.67
C PRO A 23 -37.73 1.36 -19.47
N GLN A 24 -38.08 0.71 -18.36
CA GLN A 24 -38.03 1.30 -17.02
C GLN A 24 -37.07 0.51 -16.11
N GLU A 25 -36.39 1.25 -15.23
CA GLU A 25 -35.38 0.73 -14.32
C GLU A 25 -36.02 -0.09 -13.18
N TRP A 26 -35.30 -1.10 -12.69
CA TRP A 26 -35.66 -1.80 -11.46
C TRP A 26 -34.63 -1.52 -10.36
N HIS A 27 -34.94 -0.52 -9.52
CA HIS A 27 -34.27 -0.34 -8.24
C HIS A 27 -34.54 -1.56 -7.34
N SER A 28 -33.49 -2.18 -6.81
CA SER A 28 -33.60 -3.18 -5.76
C SER A 28 -33.99 -2.52 -4.43
N SER A 29 -35.24 -2.66 -4.03
CA SER A 29 -35.78 -2.06 -2.81
C SER A 29 -35.22 -2.71 -1.54
N SER A 30 -34.84 -1.88 -0.57
CA SER A 30 -34.45 -2.31 0.76
C SER A 30 -35.68 -2.70 1.59
N ASN A 31 -35.92 -4.00 1.79
CA ASN A 31 -36.94 -4.46 2.74
C ASN A 31 -36.46 -4.27 4.19
N SER A 32 -37.38 -3.82 5.04
CA SER A 32 -37.16 -3.54 6.47
C SER A 32 -38.33 -4.06 7.32
N PHE A 33 -38.34 -3.75 8.62
CA PHE A 33 -39.25 -4.20 9.70
C PHE A 33 -38.95 -5.57 10.35
N PRO A 34 -39.30 -5.78 11.64
CA PRO A 34 -39.50 -4.81 12.74
C PRO A 34 -38.64 -5.08 13.99
N ARG A 35 -38.72 -4.19 14.99
CA ARG A 35 -37.92 -4.20 16.24
C ARG A 35 -38.37 -5.24 17.28
N ALA A 36 -37.43 -5.73 18.08
CA ALA A 36 -37.59 -5.87 19.53
C ALA A 36 -36.22 -5.83 20.26
N SER A 37 -36.09 -5.05 21.32
CA SER A 37 -34.92 -5.06 22.23
C SER A 37 -35.32 -4.48 23.60
N PRO A 38 -35.04 -5.15 24.73
CA PRO A 38 -35.31 -4.62 26.07
C PRO A 38 -34.19 -3.67 26.55
N PRO A 39 -34.49 -2.62 27.33
CA PRO A 39 -33.49 -1.71 27.89
C PRO A 39 -33.04 -2.12 29.30
N PHE A 40 -31.76 -1.97 29.62
CA PHE A 40 -31.16 -1.80 30.97
C PHE A 40 -29.62 -1.66 30.80
N ASN A 41 -28.87 -0.90 31.62
CA ASN A 41 -29.24 0.12 32.60
C ASN A 41 -28.07 1.13 32.73
N SER A 42 -28.34 2.43 32.92
CA SER A 42 -27.30 3.44 33.07
C SER A 42 -26.92 3.68 34.54
N VAL A 43 -25.63 3.55 34.90
CA VAL A 43 -25.12 3.86 36.24
C VAL A 43 -24.36 5.19 36.20
N THR A 44 -25.07 6.29 36.48
CA THR A 44 -24.48 7.61 36.74
C THR A 44 -24.20 7.78 38.23
N TRP A 45 -22.95 8.04 38.61
CA TRP A 45 -22.60 8.42 39.99
C TRP A 45 -22.73 9.92 40.19
N THR A 46 -23.81 10.36 40.83
CA THR A 46 -23.96 11.71 41.39
C THR A 46 -23.47 11.73 42.83
N ALA A 47 -22.48 12.58 43.14
CA ALA A 47 -22.12 12.91 44.52
C ALA A 47 -22.98 14.07 45.02
N SER A 48 -23.54 13.95 46.22
CA SER A 48 -24.43 14.96 46.79
C SER A 48 -23.68 16.20 47.28
N GLN A 49 -24.35 17.34 47.27
CA GLN A 49 -24.04 18.43 48.20
C GLN A 49 -24.64 18.09 49.57
N ASP A 50 -24.03 18.65 50.63
CA ASP A 50 -24.61 18.76 51.96
C ASP A 50 -24.03 20.00 52.66
N ASP A 51 -24.72 20.50 53.68
CA ASP A 51 -24.75 21.93 53.98
C ASP A 51 -23.60 22.54 54.83
N GLY A 52 -23.54 23.87 54.81
CA GLY A 52 -22.40 24.65 55.30
C GLY A 52 -22.21 24.74 56.82
N GLY A 53 -20.95 24.84 57.25
CA GLY A 53 -20.54 25.13 58.63
C GLY A 53 -19.32 26.04 58.70
N HIS A 54 -19.45 27.23 59.28
CA HIS A 54 -18.35 28.19 59.41
C HIS A 54 -17.37 27.86 60.55
N SER A 55 -16.09 27.67 60.23
CA SER A 55 -14.99 27.87 61.19
C SER A 55 -13.69 28.28 60.51
N LYS A 56 -13.00 29.29 61.04
CA LYS A 56 -11.80 29.88 60.42
C LYS A 56 -10.53 29.11 60.80
N LYS A 57 -9.85 28.49 59.84
CA LYS A 57 -8.42 28.15 59.93
C LYS A 57 -7.67 28.64 58.69
N LYS A 58 -6.43 29.10 58.89
CA LYS A 58 -5.59 29.69 57.83
C LYS A 58 -5.14 28.59 56.85
N VAL A 59 -5.37 28.80 55.56
CA VAL A 59 -4.73 28.03 54.49
C VAL A 59 -3.47 28.78 54.06
N GLY A 60 -2.33 28.10 54.04
CA GLY A 60 -1.09 28.65 53.47
C GLY A 60 -1.09 28.45 51.96
N VAL A 61 -0.94 29.53 51.20
CA VAL A 61 -0.83 29.47 49.73
C VAL A 61 0.63 29.19 49.36
N THR A 62 0.92 27.97 48.92
CA THR A 62 2.12 27.65 48.13
C THR A 62 1.86 27.96 46.65
N PRO A 63 2.74 28.71 45.97
CA PRO A 63 2.58 29.01 44.55
C PRO A 63 2.82 27.78 43.66
N PRO A 64 2.25 27.75 42.43
CA PRO A 64 2.52 26.68 41.48
C PRO A 64 3.99 26.66 41.06
N LEU A 65 4.56 25.46 40.90
CA LEU A 65 5.96 25.25 40.58
C LEU A 65 6.26 25.67 39.13
N THR A 66 7.12 26.67 38.96
CA THR A 66 7.72 27.01 37.68
C THR A 66 8.76 25.95 37.29
N CYS A 67 8.52 25.20 36.21
CA CYS A 67 9.48 24.23 35.70
C CYS A 67 10.59 24.94 34.91
N SER A 68 11.58 25.47 35.62
CA SER A 68 12.75 26.12 35.04
C SER A 68 13.78 25.07 34.58
N VAL A 69 13.91 24.89 33.27
CA VAL A 69 14.92 23.98 32.69
C VAL A 69 16.32 24.57 32.88
N SER A 70 17.04 24.07 33.87
CA SER A 70 18.40 24.50 34.19
C SER A 70 19.38 24.09 33.08
N PHE A 71 20.07 25.07 32.50
CA PHE A 71 21.23 24.83 31.64
C PHE A 71 22.36 24.19 32.46
N ARG A 72 22.46 22.85 32.42
CA ARG A 72 23.64 22.12 32.91
C ARG A 72 24.52 21.62 31.76
N GLN A 73 25.80 21.87 31.94
CA GLN A 73 26.82 21.86 30.89
C GLN A 73 27.40 20.46 30.67
N CYS A 74 26.73 19.63 29.87
CA CYS A 74 27.27 18.33 29.44
C CYS A 74 28.37 18.50 28.37
N ARG A 75 29.63 18.65 28.81
CA ARG A 75 30.81 18.45 27.94
C ARG A 75 30.99 16.95 27.70
N GLY A 76 31.03 16.49 26.45
CA GLY A 76 31.43 15.11 26.14
C GLY A 76 30.71 14.46 24.97
N ALA A 77 30.92 14.94 23.74
CA ALA A 77 30.57 14.24 22.52
C ALA A 77 31.80 14.20 21.60
N THR A 78 32.51 13.07 21.59
CA THR A 78 33.73 12.90 20.79
C THR A 78 33.39 12.76 19.31
N ILE A 79 33.95 13.63 18.48
CA ILE A 79 33.81 13.58 17.02
C ILE A 79 34.64 12.41 16.49
N TYR A 80 33.99 11.31 16.08
CA TYR A 80 34.65 10.22 15.38
C TYR A 80 34.80 10.52 13.88
N TYR A 81 35.97 11.04 13.52
CA TYR A 81 36.42 11.10 12.13
C TYR A 81 36.65 9.68 11.59
N VAL A 82 35.85 9.23 10.62
CA VAL A 82 36.16 8.02 9.83
C VAL A 82 37.15 8.39 8.74
N GLN A 83 38.44 8.30 9.05
CA GLN A 83 39.50 8.41 8.05
C GLN A 83 39.49 7.19 7.12
N GLY A 84 39.36 7.43 5.81
CA GLY A 84 39.38 6.36 4.80
C GLY A 84 40.75 5.67 4.71
N ARG A 85 40.76 4.33 4.70
CA ARG A 85 41.96 3.53 4.41
C ARG A 85 41.97 3.09 2.95
N ARG A 86 43.03 3.45 2.22
CA ARG A 86 43.37 2.83 0.93
C ARG A 86 44.19 1.56 1.19
N GLY A 87 44.06 0.55 0.33
CA GLY A 87 45.10 -0.47 0.13
C GLY A 87 44.71 -1.93 0.36
N ALA A 88 44.12 -2.55 -0.68
CA ALA A 88 44.25 -3.99 -0.97
C ALA A 88 44.04 -4.18 -2.49
N GLN A 89 44.86 -5.00 -3.15
CA GLN A 89 44.83 -5.14 -4.62
C GLN A 89 45.27 -6.54 -5.11
N ALA A 90 44.30 -7.42 -5.39
CA ALA A 90 44.38 -8.61 -6.25
C ALA A 90 42.93 -8.97 -6.65
N ARG A 91 42.53 -9.18 -7.92
CA ARG A 91 42.89 -10.24 -8.91
C ARG A 91 42.64 -11.65 -8.36
N LEU A 92 41.87 -12.54 -9.00
CA LEU A 92 41.12 -12.53 -10.29
C LEU A 92 39.60 -12.76 -10.00
N THR A 93 38.62 -13.01 -10.90
CA THR A 93 38.56 -13.47 -12.31
C THR A 93 37.43 -12.78 -13.12
N SER A 94 37.46 -12.93 -14.45
CA SER A 94 36.35 -12.59 -15.36
C SER A 94 35.34 -13.75 -15.44
N LYS A 95 34.03 -13.45 -15.53
CA LYS A 95 33.19 -13.74 -16.71
C LYS A 95 31.71 -13.36 -16.49
N TYR A 96 31.26 -12.23 -17.04
CA TYR A 96 29.90 -12.05 -17.55
C TYR A 96 29.93 -10.93 -18.61
N LEU A 97 29.51 -11.27 -19.83
CA LEU A 97 29.19 -10.29 -20.88
C LEU A 97 27.67 -10.14 -20.87
N GLY A 98 27.21 -9.04 -20.28
CA GLY A 98 25.86 -8.50 -20.45
C GLY A 98 25.98 -7.12 -21.11
N ASP A 99 24.89 -6.64 -21.70
CA ASP A 99 24.84 -5.48 -22.60
C ASP A 99 25.49 -4.20 -22.04
N PRO A 100 25.97 -3.29 -22.92
CA PRO A 100 26.51 -2.01 -22.48
C PRO A 100 25.49 -1.28 -21.59
N PRO A 101 25.90 -0.75 -20.42
CA PRO A 101 24.98 -0.04 -19.56
C PRO A 101 24.37 1.13 -20.32
N MET A 102 23.04 1.30 -20.20
CA MET A 102 22.38 2.55 -20.61
C MET A 102 23.21 3.72 -20.09
N ALA A 103 23.56 4.65 -20.98
CA ALA A 103 24.45 5.75 -20.66
C ALA A 103 23.94 6.48 -19.41
N ALA A 104 24.71 6.40 -18.33
CA ALA A 104 24.27 6.84 -17.02
C ALA A 104 23.89 8.32 -17.08
N VAL A 105 22.58 8.60 -16.96
CA VAL A 105 22.06 9.97 -16.93
C VAL A 105 22.70 10.65 -15.72
N ALA A 106 23.45 11.72 -15.97
CA ALA A 106 24.16 12.41 -14.90
C ALA A 106 23.16 12.89 -13.84
N PRO A 107 23.48 12.75 -12.53
CA PRO A 107 22.58 13.19 -11.47
C PRO A 107 22.31 14.69 -11.62
N SER A 108 21.06 15.09 -11.34
CA SER A 108 20.67 16.50 -11.35
C SER A 108 21.44 17.26 -10.27
N LYS A 109 21.73 18.55 -10.45
CA LYS A 109 22.53 19.31 -9.48
C LYS A 109 21.75 20.45 -8.87
N LEU A 110 21.51 20.37 -7.57
CA LEU A 110 20.93 21.45 -6.77
C LEU A 110 22.07 22.26 -6.15
N TYR A 111 22.30 23.44 -6.73
CA TYR A 111 23.32 24.39 -6.28
C TYR A 111 22.78 25.21 -5.11
N VAL A 112 23.46 25.13 -3.97
CA VAL A 112 22.99 25.67 -2.68
C VAL A 112 24.09 26.43 -1.95
N ALA A 113 23.70 27.40 -1.13
CA ALA A 113 24.54 27.89 -0.04
C ALA A 113 23.91 27.46 1.28
N TYR A 114 24.67 26.78 2.15
CA TYR A 114 24.14 26.23 3.40
C TYR A 114 23.57 27.27 4.38
N VAL A 115 23.94 28.54 4.22
CA VAL A 115 23.44 29.68 5.02
C VAL A 115 22.20 30.37 4.41
N CYS A 116 21.71 29.93 3.25
CA CYS A 116 20.63 30.60 2.53
C CYS A 116 19.28 29.91 2.77
N PRO A 117 18.29 30.57 3.43
CA PRO A 117 16.99 29.95 3.71
C PRO A 117 16.20 29.62 2.44
N PHE A 118 16.36 30.42 1.37
CA PHE A 118 15.78 30.13 0.06
C PHE A 118 16.36 28.84 -0.56
N ALA A 119 17.65 28.54 -0.34
CA ALA A 119 18.26 27.30 -0.82
C ALA A 119 17.90 26.09 0.05
N GLN A 120 17.55 26.32 1.32
CA GLN A 120 17.06 25.29 2.22
C GLN A 120 15.71 24.71 1.77
N ARG A 121 14.82 25.52 1.14
CA ARG A 121 13.50 25.08 0.62
C ARG A 121 13.61 23.84 -0.31
N PRO A 122 14.30 23.87 -1.48
CA PRO A 122 14.43 22.69 -2.34
C PRO A 122 15.34 21.59 -1.75
N TRP A 123 16.25 21.92 -0.82
CA TRP A 123 17.06 20.91 -0.13
C TRP A 123 16.21 20.05 0.83
N ILE A 124 15.28 20.66 1.58
CA ILE A 124 14.30 19.93 2.40
C ILE A 124 13.47 18.99 1.50
N VAL A 125 12.95 19.50 0.38
CA VAL A 125 12.14 18.71 -0.57
C VAL A 125 12.92 17.54 -1.16
N ARG A 126 14.16 17.76 -1.61
CA ARG A 126 15.08 16.72 -2.07
C ARG A 126 15.22 15.60 -1.03
N ASN A 127 15.49 15.95 0.22
CA ASN A 127 15.73 14.98 1.28
C ASN A 127 14.44 14.22 1.67
N TYR A 128 13.30 14.91 1.67
CA TYR A 128 11.98 14.34 1.97
C TYR A 128 11.52 13.34 0.91
N LYS A 129 11.72 13.66 -0.37
CA LYS A 129 11.38 12.77 -1.50
C LYS A 129 12.39 11.63 -1.72
N GLY A 130 13.41 11.48 -0.87
CA GLY A 130 14.43 10.42 -0.99
C GLY A 130 15.41 10.62 -2.15
N LEU A 131 15.53 11.83 -2.69
CA LEU A 131 16.27 12.15 -3.93
C LEU A 131 17.78 12.35 -3.70
N GLN A 132 18.33 11.75 -2.65
CA GLN A 132 19.71 11.90 -2.20
C GLN A 132 20.73 11.50 -3.28
N GLU A 133 20.40 10.48 -4.08
CA GLU A 133 21.26 9.94 -5.15
C GLU A 133 20.90 10.49 -6.54
N LYS A 134 19.62 10.84 -6.76
CA LYS A 134 19.11 11.42 -8.02
C LYS A 134 19.47 12.90 -8.19
N ILE A 135 19.66 13.62 -7.07
CA ILE A 135 20.04 15.03 -7.04
C ILE A 135 21.32 15.21 -6.19
N GLU A 136 22.42 15.60 -6.81
CA GLU A 136 23.66 16.04 -6.14
C GLU A 136 23.46 17.44 -5.49
N LEU A 137 24.07 17.68 -4.33
CA LEU A 137 24.13 19.00 -3.70
C LEU A 137 25.49 19.65 -3.99
N VAL A 138 25.48 20.75 -4.73
CA VAL A 138 26.71 21.47 -5.08
C VAL A 138 26.80 22.75 -4.22
N PRO A 139 27.78 22.86 -3.30
CA PRO A 139 27.93 24.04 -2.46
C PRO A 139 28.46 25.24 -3.24
N VAL A 140 27.84 26.40 -3.04
CA VAL A 140 28.20 27.69 -3.65
C VAL A 140 28.48 28.68 -2.52
N ASP A 141 29.71 29.19 -2.47
CA ASP A 141 30.08 30.30 -1.58
C ASP A 141 29.34 31.59 -2.03
N LEU A 142 28.82 32.36 -1.08
CA LEU A 142 28.15 33.64 -1.34
C LEU A 142 29.07 34.85 -1.17
N LEU A 143 30.15 34.72 -0.40
CA LEU A 143 31.17 35.76 -0.19
C LEU A 143 32.21 35.70 -1.32
N ASN A 144 32.65 34.50 -1.70
CA ASN A 144 33.61 34.27 -2.78
C ASN A 144 32.99 33.40 -3.90
N ARG A 145 31.93 33.93 -4.53
CA ARG A 145 31.16 33.14 -5.51
C ARG A 145 31.97 32.87 -6.79
N PRO A 146 32.06 31.61 -7.27
CA PRO A 146 32.81 31.31 -8.48
C PRO A 146 32.26 31.99 -9.73
N ALA A 147 33.12 32.60 -10.54
CA ALA A 147 32.75 33.30 -11.78
C ALA A 147 31.96 32.40 -12.76
N TRP A 148 32.37 31.13 -12.89
CA TRP A 148 31.70 30.14 -13.74
C TRP A 148 30.21 29.96 -13.41
N TYR A 149 29.80 30.19 -12.15
CA TYR A 149 28.40 30.04 -11.74
C TYR A 149 27.51 31.05 -12.46
N LYS A 150 27.94 32.31 -12.54
CA LYS A 150 27.24 33.35 -13.31
C LYS A 150 27.44 33.20 -14.82
N GLU A 151 28.67 32.92 -15.24
CA GLU A 151 29.07 33.00 -16.65
C GLU A 151 28.64 31.80 -17.49
N LYS A 152 28.47 30.62 -16.88
CA LYS A 152 28.30 29.35 -17.60
C LYS A 152 27.11 28.51 -17.16
N LEU A 153 26.52 28.79 -15.99
CA LEU A 153 25.39 28.03 -15.44
C LEU A 153 24.12 28.89 -15.28
N TYR A 154 24.17 29.92 -14.43
CA TYR A 154 22.99 30.67 -14.02
C TYR A 154 23.26 32.19 -13.97
N SER A 155 22.95 32.86 -15.08
CA SER A 155 23.23 34.29 -15.32
C SER A 155 22.60 35.25 -14.31
N ALA A 156 21.44 34.88 -13.75
CA ALA A 156 20.76 35.62 -12.69
C ALA A 156 21.56 35.68 -11.38
N ASN A 157 22.54 34.78 -11.18
CA ASN A 157 23.52 34.83 -10.11
C ASN A 157 22.88 34.90 -8.70
N LYS A 158 21.88 34.03 -8.46
CA LYS A 158 21.27 33.76 -7.15
C LYS A 158 21.42 32.27 -6.82
N VAL A 159 21.24 31.88 -5.56
CA VAL A 159 20.96 30.50 -5.16
C VAL A 159 19.57 30.43 -4.51
N PRO A 160 18.85 29.31 -4.58
CA PRO A 160 19.20 28.05 -5.24
C PRO A 160 19.08 28.08 -6.77
N SER A 161 19.75 27.15 -7.43
CA SER A 161 19.45 26.76 -8.81
C SER A 161 19.50 25.25 -8.98
N LEU A 162 18.63 24.68 -9.81
CA LEU A 162 18.59 23.25 -10.16
C LEU A 162 18.97 23.08 -11.63
N GLU A 163 20.02 22.31 -11.90
CA GLU A 163 20.36 21.79 -13.22
C GLU A 163 19.70 20.40 -13.39
N HIS A 164 18.80 20.26 -14.36
CA HIS A 164 18.13 19.00 -14.72
C HIS A 164 17.89 18.97 -16.22
N ASN A 165 18.20 17.86 -16.90
CA ASN A 165 18.04 17.68 -18.35
C ASN A 165 18.68 18.81 -19.19
N SER A 166 19.89 19.24 -18.80
CA SER A 166 20.65 20.35 -19.41
C SER A 166 19.99 21.75 -19.30
N GLU A 167 18.92 21.89 -18.53
CA GLU A 167 18.25 23.16 -18.26
C GLU A 167 18.50 23.61 -16.81
N VAL A 168 18.81 24.89 -16.61
CA VAL A 168 19.03 25.47 -15.28
C VAL A 168 17.82 26.31 -14.86
N ARG A 169 17.16 25.87 -13.79
CA ARG A 169 16.03 26.55 -13.14
C ARG A 169 16.48 27.24 -11.86
N GLY A 170 15.79 28.28 -11.45
CA GLY A 170 16.00 28.96 -10.17
C GLY A 170 14.69 29.34 -9.51
N GLU A 171 14.75 30.30 -8.58
CA GLU A 171 13.68 30.75 -7.69
C GLU A 171 13.09 29.64 -6.79
N SER A 172 13.21 29.83 -5.48
CA SER A 172 13.06 28.76 -4.50
C SER A 172 11.67 28.12 -4.42
N LEU A 173 10.62 28.87 -4.76
CA LEU A 173 9.23 28.39 -4.75
C LEU A 173 8.91 27.58 -6.01
N ASP A 174 9.48 27.95 -7.15
CA ASP A 174 9.34 27.19 -8.39
C ASP A 174 10.14 25.89 -8.33
N LEU A 175 11.33 25.89 -7.71
CA LEU A 175 12.10 24.66 -7.52
C LEU A 175 11.40 23.62 -6.65
N ILE A 176 10.70 23.99 -5.57
CA ILE A 176 9.95 23.00 -4.77
C ILE A 176 8.77 22.41 -5.56
N LYS A 177 8.04 23.23 -6.33
CA LYS A 177 6.97 22.74 -7.21
C LYS A 177 7.50 21.87 -8.35
N TYR A 178 8.64 22.24 -8.92
CA TYR A 178 9.28 21.51 -10.01
C TYR A 178 9.80 20.14 -9.53
N ILE A 179 10.50 20.08 -8.39
CA ILE A 179 11.01 18.82 -7.84
C ILE A 179 9.85 17.89 -7.45
N ASP A 180 8.77 18.42 -6.88
CA ASP A 180 7.60 17.59 -6.53
C ASP A 180 6.91 16.96 -7.74
N ALA A 181 6.85 17.68 -8.87
CA ALA A 181 6.15 17.25 -10.09
C ALA A 181 7.01 16.45 -11.09
N HIS A 182 8.36 16.51 -11.01
CA HIS A 182 9.27 15.88 -11.98
C HIS A 182 10.14 14.77 -11.39
N PHE A 183 10.08 14.54 -10.08
CA PHE A 183 10.81 13.47 -9.41
C PHE A 183 9.87 12.64 -8.54
N GLU A 184 10.08 11.32 -8.57
CA GLU A 184 9.34 10.33 -7.78
C GLU A 184 9.51 10.53 -6.26
N GLY A 185 8.72 9.78 -5.49
CA GLY A 185 8.69 9.85 -4.02
C GLY A 185 7.56 10.73 -3.47
N PRO A 186 7.42 10.80 -2.14
CA PRO A 186 6.32 11.47 -1.42
C PRO A 186 5.81 12.76 -2.08
N ALA A 187 4.50 12.85 -2.32
CA ALA A 187 3.88 14.09 -2.80
C ALA A 187 3.92 15.15 -1.69
N LEU A 188 4.19 16.42 -2.05
CA LEU A 188 4.06 17.56 -1.13
C LEU A 188 2.68 18.20 -1.18
N LYS A 189 1.96 18.04 -2.30
CA LYS A 189 0.59 18.52 -2.45
C LYS A 189 -0.40 17.55 -1.77
N PRO A 190 -1.33 18.03 -0.94
CA PRO A 190 -2.45 17.23 -0.46
C PRO A 190 -3.47 16.99 -1.58
N ASP A 191 -4.23 15.91 -1.52
CA ASP A 191 -5.30 15.61 -2.49
C ASP A 191 -6.56 16.48 -2.28
N ASP A 192 -6.74 17.03 -1.08
CA ASP A 192 -7.85 17.91 -0.70
C ASP A 192 -7.77 19.25 -1.47
N PRO A 193 -8.77 19.61 -2.31
CA PRO A 193 -8.73 20.84 -3.11
C PRO A 193 -8.73 22.14 -2.30
N ALA A 194 -9.33 22.16 -1.11
CA ALA A 194 -9.33 23.35 -0.25
C ALA A 194 -7.96 23.53 0.43
N LYS A 195 -7.28 22.44 0.78
CA LYS A 195 -5.87 22.47 1.22
C LYS A 195 -4.94 22.85 0.07
N GLN A 196 -5.17 22.40 -1.17
CA GLN A 196 -4.41 22.84 -2.35
C GLN A 196 -4.56 24.35 -2.60
N GLN A 197 -5.79 24.87 -2.59
CA GLN A 197 -6.03 26.31 -2.76
C GLN A 197 -5.32 27.12 -1.66
N PHE A 198 -5.43 26.70 -0.40
CA PHE A 198 -4.77 27.41 0.70
C PHE A 198 -3.24 27.33 0.65
N ALA A 199 -2.67 26.23 0.16
CA ALA A 199 -1.24 26.13 -0.06
C ALA A 199 -0.75 27.19 -1.06
N GLU A 200 -1.47 27.41 -2.16
CA GLU A 200 -1.13 28.46 -3.13
C GLU A 200 -1.35 29.88 -2.57
N GLU A 201 -2.41 30.09 -1.79
CA GLU A 201 -2.62 31.35 -1.05
C GLU A 201 -1.42 31.68 -0.12
N LEU A 202 -0.95 30.71 0.67
CA LEU A 202 0.20 30.89 1.56
C LEU A 202 1.54 31.02 0.83
N LEU A 203 1.76 30.26 -0.25
CA LEU A 203 2.94 30.41 -1.09
C LEU A 203 3.02 31.82 -1.68
N SER A 204 1.89 32.38 -2.14
CA SER A 204 1.82 33.76 -2.65
C SER A 204 2.09 34.83 -1.57
N TYR A 205 1.71 34.57 -0.32
CA TYR A 205 1.98 35.48 0.80
C TYR A 205 3.42 35.40 1.32
N SER A 206 4.11 34.27 1.09
CA SER A 206 5.38 33.96 1.76
C SER A 206 6.48 35.00 1.54
N ASP A 207 6.58 35.64 0.36
CA ASP A 207 7.60 36.66 0.11
C ASP A 207 7.26 38.03 0.71
N SER A 208 5.97 38.37 0.86
CA SER A 208 5.55 39.53 1.65
C SER A 208 5.89 39.36 3.13
N PHE A 209 5.70 38.16 3.68
CA PHE A 209 6.14 37.82 5.04
C PHE A 209 7.67 37.93 5.19
N ASN A 210 8.44 37.35 4.24
CA ASN A 210 9.90 37.45 4.24
C ASN A 210 10.38 38.92 4.22
N MET A 211 9.71 39.79 3.44
CA MET A 211 10.04 41.21 3.33
C MET A 211 9.93 41.93 4.68
N VAL A 212 8.82 41.75 5.40
CA VAL A 212 8.62 42.33 6.75
C VAL A 212 9.70 41.85 7.71
N MET A 213 10.03 40.55 7.70
CA MET A 213 11.07 39.99 8.57
C MET A 213 12.47 40.59 8.28
N PHE A 214 12.82 40.81 7.01
CA PHE A 214 14.08 41.48 6.65
C PHE A 214 14.08 42.97 7.02
N GLN A 215 12.95 43.67 6.87
CA GLN A 215 12.80 45.07 7.27
C GLN A 215 12.96 45.23 8.78
N ALA A 216 12.30 44.37 9.58
CA ALA A 216 12.44 44.35 11.03
C ALA A 216 13.88 44.03 11.48
N THR A 217 14.55 43.07 10.82
CA THR A 217 15.96 42.73 11.08
C THR A 217 16.92 43.88 10.77
N ALA A 218 16.57 44.78 9.84
CA ALA A 218 17.35 45.95 9.46
C ALA A 218 17.00 47.22 10.26
N ALA A 219 15.92 47.22 11.04
CA ALA A 219 15.45 48.37 11.79
C ALA A 219 16.37 48.70 12.99
N LYS A 220 16.32 49.97 13.42
CA LYS A 220 17.04 50.48 14.61
C LYS A 220 16.09 51.09 15.65
N GLY A 221 14.83 50.73 15.60
CA GLY A 221 13.75 51.21 16.45
C GLY A 221 12.65 50.16 16.56
N ASP A 222 11.50 50.55 17.11
CA ASP A 222 10.33 49.69 17.20
C ASP A 222 9.78 49.32 15.80
N VAL A 223 9.23 48.11 15.68
CA VAL A 223 8.69 47.52 14.44
C VAL A 223 7.34 46.82 14.65
N GLY A 224 6.77 46.83 15.87
CA GLY A 224 5.66 45.98 16.28
C GLY A 224 4.51 45.89 15.26
N GLY A 225 3.85 47.00 14.95
CA GLY A 225 2.57 46.99 14.21
C GLY A 225 2.53 46.25 12.86
N GLU A 226 3.62 46.25 12.07
CA GLU A 226 3.69 45.46 10.82
C GLU A 226 4.20 44.04 11.04
N LEU A 227 5.06 43.84 12.04
CA LEU A 227 5.64 42.55 12.41
C LEU A 227 4.61 41.65 13.09
N ASP A 228 3.87 42.19 14.05
CA ASP A 228 2.80 41.53 14.79
C ASP A 228 1.69 41.09 13.83
N ALA A 229 1.23 41.98 12.95
CA ALA A 229 0.23 41.66 11.92
C ALA A 229 0.70 40.58 10.91
N ALA A 230 2.01 40.42 10.71
CA ALA A 230 2.57 39.34 9.91
C ALA A 230 2.61 38.00 10.67
N TYR A 231 2.78 38.02 11.99
CA TYR A 231 2.69 36.83 12.85
C TYR A 231 1.26 36.41 13.14
N ASP A 232 0.34 37.34 13.41
CA ASP A 232 -1.11 37.07 13.58
C ASP A 232 -1.65 36.27 12.38
N LYS A 233 -1.29 36.70 11.16
CA LYS A 233 -1.68 36.00 9.93
C LYS A 233 -1.06 34.60 9.78
N ILE A 234 0.05 34.31 10.45
CA ILE A 234 0.64 32.95 10.52
C ILE A 234 -0.11 32.09 11.53
N GLU A 235 -0.52 32.62 12.68
CA GLU A 235 -1.35 31.90 13.67
C GLU A 235 -2.78 31.63 13.14
N ASP A 236 -3.40 32.60 12.48
CA ASP A 236 -4.65 32.41 11.71
C ASP A 236 -4.49 31.30 10.65
N ALA A 237 -3.33 31.23 9.99
CA ALA A 237 -3.05 30.20 8.99
C ALA A 237 -2.80 28.81 9.58
N LEU A 238 -2.18 28.72 10.76
CA LEU A 238 -1.97 27.47 11.48
C LEU A 238 -3.27 26.94 12.09
N SER A 239 -4.16 27.81 12.55
CA SER A 239 -5.45 27.43 13.15
C SER A 239 -6.52 27.01 12.14
N LYS A 240 -6.33 27.27 10.83
CA LYS A 240 -7.31 26.98 9.77
C LYS A 240 -7.68 25.49 9.63
N PHE A 241 -6.79 24.56 9.99
CA PHE A 241 -7.01 23.12 9.88
C PHE A 241 -6.69 22.41 11.20
N SER A 242 -7.67 21.75 11.79
CA SER A 242 -7.57 21.12 13.12
C SER A 242 -6.98 19.71 13.13
N ASP A 243 -6.64 19.13 11.97
CA ASP A 243 -6.15 17.76 11.85
C ASP A 243 -4.64 17.60 12.11
N GLY A 244 -3.87 18.68 12.30
CA GLY A 244 -2.47 18.58 12.71
C GLY A 244 -1.74 19.92 12.88
N PRO A 245 -0.46 19.90 13.29
CA PRO A 245 0.29 21.09 13.71
C PRO A 245 0.98 21.86 12.57
N PHE A 246 0.50 21.75 11.33
CA PHE A 246 1.08 22.40 10.16
C PHE A 246 0.00 23.18 9.39
N PHE A 247 0.42 24.12 8.53
CA PHE A 247 -0.47 24.98 7.73
C PHE A 247 -1.57 24.27 6.91
N LEU A 248 -1.42 22.97 6.64
CA LEU A 248 -2.37 22.14 5.89
C LEU A 248 -2.93 20.99 6.76
N GLY A 249 -2.93 21.16 8.09
CA GLY A 249 -3.34 20.14 9.06
C GLY A 249 -2.21 19.14 9.35
N GLN A 250 -2.47 17.84 9.21
CA GLN A 250 -1.42 16.83 9.35
C GLN A 250 -0.47 16.86 8.15
N PHE A 251 0.82 17.09 8.38
CA PHE A 251 1.82 16.87 7.34
C PHE A 251 1.88 15.36 7.03
N SER A 252 1.63 15.00 5.78
CA SER A 252 1.37 13.62 5.39
C SER A 252 2.64 12.76 5.34
N LEU A 253 3.10 12.34 6.52
CA LEU A 253 4.10 11.28 6.68
C LEU A 253 3.62 9.90 6.15
N ILE A 254 2.38 9.82 5.65
CA ILE A 254 1.81 8.68 4.90
C ILE A 254 2.55 8.47 3.56
N GLY A 255 3.37 9.43 3.12
CA GLY A 255 4.38 9.18 2.07
C GLY A 255 5.54 8.26 2.50
N VAL A 256 5.70 7.98 3.80
CA VAL A 256 6.81 7.18 4.37
C VAL A 256 6.31 6.14 5.38
N SER A 257 5.06 5.69 5.27
CA SER A 257 4.68 4.35 5.75
C SER A 257 5.18 3.33 4.73
N SER A 258 5.98 2.34 5.16
CA SER A 258 6.27 1.17 4.33
C SER A 258 4.95 0.50 3.96
N PRO A 259 4.66 0.22 2.67
CA PRO A 259 3.36 -0.29 2.24
C PRO A 259 2.86 -1.47 3.08
N GLN A 260 1.67 -1.35 3.64
CA GLN A 260 1.16 -2.30 4.64
C GLN A 260 0.22 -3.31 3.98
N LEU A 261 0.64 -4.57 3.96
CA LEU A 261 -0.18 -5.70 3.50
C LEU A 261 -0.88 -6.32 4.70
N TYR A 262 -2.17 -6.02 4.84
CA TYR A 262 -3.02 -6.50 5.92
C TYR A 262 -3.45 -7.94 5.63
N VAL A 263 -3.06 -8.87 6.50
CA VAL A 263 -3.21 -10.33 6.29
C VAL A 263 -3.85 -11.00 7.50
N ALA A 264 -4.44 -12.17 7.26
CA ALA A 264 -4.61 -13.17 8.31
C ALA A 264 -3.85 -14.42 7.86
N TYR A 265 -2.88 -14.89 8.66
CA TYR A 265 -1.96 -15.96 8.24
C TYR A 265 -2.66 -17.27 7.84
N VAL A 266 -3.84 -17.55 8.40
CA VAL A 266 -4.67 -18.71 8.04
C VAL A 266 -5.33 -18.61 6.64
N CYS A 267 -5.46 -17.40 6.08
CA CYS A 267 -6.31 -17.12 4.92
C CYS A 267 -5.58 -17.39 3.58
N PRO A 268 -6.07 -18.31 2.72
CA PRO A 268 -5.41 -18.62 1.44
C PRO A 268 -5.41 -17.43 0.47
N PHE A 269 -6.45 -16.59 0.49
CA PHE A 269 -6.49 -15.36 -0.29
C PHE A 269 -5.40 -14.36 0.14
N ALA A 270 -5.04 -14.31 1.43
CA ALA A 270 -3.99 -13.43 1.93
C ALA A 270 -2.57 -13.99 1.73
N GLN A 271 -2.45 -15.32 1.66
CA GLN A 271 -1.20 -16.00 1.31
C GLN A 271 -0.74 -15.67 -0.12
N ARG A 272 -1.67 -15.48 -1.08
CA ARG A 272 -1.37 -15.07 -2.47
C ARG A 272 -0.38 -13.86 -2.55
N PRO A 273 -0.71 -12.64 -2.05
CA PRO A 273 0.23 -11.52 -2.06
C PRO A 273 1.41 -11.67 -1.09
N TRP A 274 1.30 -12.48 -0.03
CA TRP A 274 2.43 -12.78 0.85
C TRP A 274 3.53 -13.58 0.13
N ILE A 275 3.16 -14.56 -0.71
CA ILE A 275 4.12 -15.30 -1.54
C ILE A 275 4.80 -14.35 -2.55
N VAL A 276 4.05 -13.47 -3.24
CA VAL A 276 4.64 -12.47 -4.16
C VAL A 276 5.65 -11.58 -3.43
N ARG A 277 5.24 -11.01 -2.29
CA ARG A 277 6.09 -10.18 -1.42
C ARG A 277 7.40 -10.90 -1.10
N ASN A 278 7.33 -12.15 -0.66
CA ASN A 278 8.51 -12.91 -0.25
C ASN A 278 9.40 -13.28 -1.45
N TYR A 279 8.80 -13.63 -2.59
CA TYR A 279 9.53 -14.06 -3.80
C TYR A 279 10.23 -12.89 -4.50
N LYS A 280 9.62 -11.70 -4.47
CA LYS A 280 10.22 -10.46 -5.00
C LYS A 280 11.26 -9.82 -4.06
N GLY A 281 11.51 -10.39 -2.88
CA GLY A 281 12.48 -9.85 -1.91
C GLY A 281 11.97 -8.62 -1.15
N LEU A 282 10.66 -8.41 -1.10
CA LEU A 282 10.01 -7.20 -0.57
C LEU A 282 9.73 -7.27 0.94
N GLN A 283 10.36 -8.19 1.67
CA GLN A 283 10.14 -8.42 3.11
C GLN A 283 10.39 -7.16 3.96
N GLU A 284 11.36 -6.32 3.58
CA GLU A 284 11.72 -5.08 4.28
C GLU A 284 10.93 -3.86 3.75
N LYS A 285 10.32 -3.96 2.57
CA LYS A 285 9.58 -2.85 1.91
C LYS A 285 8.08 -2.91 2.15
N ILE A 286 7.51 -4.11 2.24
CA ILE A 286 6.09 -4.33 2.52
C ILE A 286 5.97 -4.91 3.94
N GLU A 287 5.29 -4.22 4.83
CA GLU A 287 5.00 -4.73 6.18
C GLU A 287 3.82 -5.72 6.15
N LEU A 288 3.83 -6.74 7.01
CA LEU A 288 2.67 -7.61 7.22
C LEU A 288 1.94 -7.18 8.48
N VAL A 289 0.73 -6.67 8.33
CA VAL A 289 -0.12 -6.27 9.47
C VAL A 289 -1.13 -7.39 9.75
N PRO A 290 -1.01 -8.13 10.87
CA PRO A 290 -1.91 -9.23 11.18
C PRO A 290 -3.29 -8.71 11.63
N VAL A 291 -4.34 -9.23 11.01
CA VAL A 291 -5.74 -8.91 11.27
C VAL A 291 -6.47 -10.17 11.74
N ASP A 292 -6.97 -10.16 12.97
CA ASP A 292 -7.84 -11.21 13.49
C ASP A 292 -9.15 -11.26 12.67
N LEU A 293 -9.61 -12.47 12.31
CA LEU A 293 -10.85 -12.68 11.57
C LEU A 293 -12.04 -13.04 12.47
N LEU A 294 -11.78 -13.47 13.70
CA LEU A 294 -12.79 -13.77 14.73
C LEU A 294 -13.11 -12.51 15.55
N ASN A 295 -12.09 -11.76 15.96
CA ASN A 295 -12.21 -10.50 16.70
C ASN A 295 -11.61 -9.33 15.92
N ARG A 296 -12.15 -9.05 14.73
CA ARG A 296 -11.59 -8.02 13.85
C ARG A 296 -11.81 -6.61 14.42
N PRO A 297 -10.75 -5.77 14.53
CA PRO A 297 -10.90 -4.44 15.12
C PRO A 297 -11.73 -3.51 14.23
N ALA A 298 -12.59 -2.70 14.87
CA ALA A 298 -13.53 -1.80 14.20
C ALA A 298 -12.84 -0.81 13.22
N TRP A 299 -11.67 -0.29 13.59
CA TRP A 299 -10.89 0.63 12.75
C TRP A 299 -10.57 0.07 11.36
N TYR A 300 -10.43 -1.25 11.21
CA TYR A 300 -10.12 -1.88 9.93
C TYR A 300 -11.24 -1.65 8.90
N LYS A 301 -12.50 -1.71 9.34
CA LYS A 301 -13.66 -1.39 8.48
C LYS A 301 -13.92 0.11 8.41
N GLU A 302 -13.81 0.81 9.53
CA GLU A 302 -14.27 2.20 9.68
C GLU A 302 -13.30 3.24 9.12
N LYS A 303 -12.00 2.93 9.08
CA LYS A 303 -10.94 3.91 8.74
C LYS A 303 -10.04 3.49 7.60
N LEU A 304 -9.89 2.18 7.36
CA LEU A 304 -8.98 1.64 6.33
C LEU A 304 -9.73 1.06 5.13
N TYR A 305 -10.46 -0.06 5.31
CA TYR A 305 -11.00 -0.86 4.22
C TYR A 305 -12.46 -1.25 4.46
N SER A 306 -13.37 -0.41 3.95
CA SER A 306 -14.83 -0.51 4.13
C SER A 306 -15.43 -1.87 3.72
N ALA A 307 -14.85 -2.52 2.71
CA ALA A 307 -15.27 -3.85 2.23
C ALA A 307 -15.03 -4.96 3.28
N ASN A 308 -14.18 -4.71 4.28
CA ASN A 308 -13.99 -5.56 5.46
C ASN A 308 -13.61 -7.02 5.12
N LYS A 309 -12.63 -7.19 4.23
CA LYS A 309 -11.98 -8.46 3.88
C LYS A 309 -10.46 -8.36 4.05
N VAL A 310 -9.76 -9.49 4.11
CA VAL A 310 -8.30 -9.58 3.87
C VAL A 310 -8.05 -10.48 2.65
N PRO A 311 -6.99 -10.26 1.87
CA PRO A 311 -5.96 -9.23 2.04
C PRO A 311 -6.43 -7.83 1.63
N SER A 312 -5.77 -6.81 2.17
CA SER A 312 -5.71 -5.46 1.59
C SER A 312 -4.28 -4.94 1.61
N LEU A 313 -3.92 -4.07 0.67
CA LEU A 313 -2.62 -3.41 0.58
C LEU A 313 -2.83 -1.89 0.60
N GLU A 314 -2.26 -1.24 1.60
CA GLU A 314 -2.16 0.21 1.68
C GLU A 314 -0.85 0.67 1.02
N HIS A 315 -0.95 1.44 -0.07
CA HIS A 315 0.21 1.94 -0.81
C HIS A 315 -0.15 3.23 -1.58
N ASN A 316 0.65 4.28 -1.39
CA ASN A 316 0.42 5.63 -1.96
C ASN A 316 -0.98 6.17 -1.63
N SER A 317 -1.31 6.23 -0.34
CA SER A 317 -2.63 6.66 0.21
C SER A 317 -3.86 5.86 -0.24
N GLU A 318 -3.72 4.88 -1.14
CA GLU A 318 -4.79 4.01 -1.63
C GLU A 318 -4.75 2.64 -0.96
N VAL A 319 -5.89 2.21 -0.42
CA VAL A 319 -6.10 0.85 0.09
C VAL A 319 -6.76 -0.01 -0.98
N ARG A 320 -6.01 -0.96 -1.53
CA ARG A 320 -6.46 -1.91 -2.56
C ARG A 320 -6.80 -3.25 -1.91
N GLY A 321 -7.72 -4.00 -2.50
CA GLY A 321 -8.09 -5.33 -2.04
C GLY A 321 -8.13 -6.33 -3.19
N GLU A 322 -8.84 -7.44 -2.98
CA GLU A 322 -8.97 -8.59 -3.88
C GLU A 322 -7.64 -9.26 -4.29
N SER A 323 -7.47 -10.50 -3.84
CA SER A 323 -6.15 -11.17 -3.85
C SER A 323 -5.48 -11.33 -5.22
N LEU A 324 -6.25 -11.41 -6.30
CA LEU A 324 -5.73 -11.54 -7.66
C LEU A 324 -5.22 -10.20 -8.21
N ASP A 325 -5.88 -9.10 -7.87
CA ASP A 325 -5.46 -7.76 -8.25
C ASP A 325 -4.22 -7.34 -7.45
N LEU A 326 -4.14 -7.71 -6.16
CA LEU A 326 -2.94 -7.46 -5.35
C LEU A 326 -1.69 -8.18 -5.87
N ILE A 327 -1.78 -9.44 -6.32
CA ILE A 327 -0.60 -10.12 -6.87
C ILE A 327 -0.12 -9.49 -8.19
N LYS A 328 -1.05 -9.06 -9.05
CA LYS A 328 -0.73 -8.30 -10.27
C LYS A 328 -0.15 -6.92 -9.95
N TYR A 329 -0.72 -6.22 -8.98
CA TYR A 329 -0.30 -4.89 -8.56
C TYR A 329 1.12 -4.92 -7.98
N ILE A 330 1.43 -5.86 -7.09
CA ILE A 330 2.76 -5.97 -6.48
C ILE A 330 3.80 -6.37 -7.54
N ASP A 331 3.48 -7.26 -8.49
CA ASP A 331 4.44 -7.63 -9.54
C ASP A 331 4.77 -6.48 -10.51
N ALA A 332 3.79 -5.60 -10.78
CA ALA A 332 3.93 -4.49 -11.72
C ALA A 332 4.50 -3.19 -11.11
N HIS A 333 4.37 -2.97 -9.80
CA HIS A 333 4.73 -1.69 -9.14
C HIS A 333 5.93 -1.80 -8.17
N PHE A 334 6.47 -3.00 -7.95
CA PHE A 334 7.61 -3.23 -7.06
C PHE A 334 8.73 -4.00 -7.77
N GLU A 335 9.97 -3.72 -7.35
CA GLU A 335 11.18 -4.38 -7.83
C GLU A 335 11.25 -5.88 -7.48
N GLY A 336 12.28 -6.56 -7.98
CA GLY A 336 12.50 -7.99 -7.81
C GLY A 336 12.09 -8.80 -9.06
N PRO A 337 12.32 -10.13 -9.06
CA PRO A 337 11.95 -11.00 -10.18
C PRO A 337 10.53 -10.79 -10.69
N ALA A 338 10.35 -10.82 -12.00
CA ALA A 338 9.03 -10.76 -12.63
C ALA A 338 8.31 -12.12 -12.50
N LEU A 339 7.02 -12.09 -12.15
CA LEU A 339 6.16 -13.28 -12.07
C LEU A 339 5.17 -13.37 -13.24
N LYS A 340 5.16 -12.37 -14.11
CA LYS A 340 4.50 -12.38 -15.43
C LYS A 340 5.52 -12.69 -16.55
N PRO A 341 5.24 -13.63 -17.47
CA PRO A 341 6.12 -13.91 -18.61
C PRO A 341 5.98 -12.88 -19.75
N ASP A 342 7.03 -12.70 -20.55
CA ASP A 342 7.00 -11.86 -21.76
C ASP A 342 6.24 -12.51 -22.94
N ASP A 343 6.22 -13.85 -23.00
CA ASP A 343 5.57 -14.62 -24.08
C ASP A 343 4.04 -14.34 -24.15
N PRO A 344 3.50 -13.84 -25.28
CA PRO A 344 2.08 -13.50 -25.39
C PRO A 344 1.11 -14.67 -25.21
N ALA A 345 1.49 -15.89 -25.59
CA ALA A 345 0.64 -17.07 -25.44
C ALA A 345 0.63 -17.56 -23.98
N LYS A 346 1.76 -17.45 -23.26
CA LYS A 346 1.83 -17.63 -21.81
C LYS A 346 1.03 -16.54 -21.07
N GLN A 347 1.09 -15.27 -21.52
CA GLN A 347 0.27 -14.19 -20.94
C GLN A 347 -1.23 -14.43 -21.13
N GLN A 348 -1.68 -14.84 -22.32
CA GLN A 348 -3.08 -15.18 -22.55
C GLN A 348 -3.53 -16.34 -21.63
N PHE A 349 -2.72 -17.41 -21.54
CA PHE A 349 -3.07 -18.54 -20.67
C PHE A 349 -3.05 -18.19 -19.19
N ALA A 350 -2.20 -17.25 -18.77
CA ALA A 350 -2.20 -16.74 -17.41
C ALA A 350 -3.54 -16.09 -17.07
N GLU A 351 -4.08 -15.23 -17.94
CA GLU A 351 -5.38 -14.60 -17.71
C GLU A 351 -6.55 -15.60 -17.78
N GLU A 352 -6.48 -16.61 -18.66
CA GLU A 352 -7.45 -17.73 -18.70
C GLU A 352 -7.46 -18.51 -17.36
N LEU A 353 -6.29 -18.83 -16.81
CA LEU A 353 -6.17 -19.58 -15.56
C LEU A 353 -6.45 -18.75 -14.30
N LEU A 354 -6.06 -17.48 -14.26
CA LEU A 354 -6.40 -16.58 -13.15
C LEU A 354 -7.92 -16.38 -13.06
N SER A 355 -8.58 -16.16 -14.22
CA SER A 355 -10.05 -16.07 -14.31
C SER A 355 -10.77 -17.37 -13.91
N TYR A 356 -10.16 -18.54 -14.16
CA TYR A 356 -10.72 -19.82 -13.73
C TYR A 356 -10.55 -20.10 -12.22
N SER A 357 -9.58 -19.46 -11.55
CA SER A 357 -9.15 -19.86 -10.20
C SER A 357 -10.25 -19.82 -9.15
N ASP A 358 -11.17 -18.84 -9.19
CA ASP A 358 -12.29 -18.80 -8.24
C ASP A 358 -13.41 -19.80 -8.56
N SER A 359 -13.53 -20.25 -9.82
CA SER A 359 -14.42 -21.37 -10.16
C SER A 359 -13.85 -22.71 -9.66
N PHE A 360 -12.54 -22.91 -9.78
CA PHE A 360 -11.84 -24.05 -9.16
C PHE A 360 -12.03 -24.03 -7.63
N ASN A 361 -11.78 -22.88 -6.98
CA ASN A 361 -11.97 -22.71 -5.54
C ASN A 361 -13.40 -23.04 -5.09
N MET A 362 -14.42 -22.63 -5.86
CA MET A 362 -15.83 -22.88 -5.56
C MET A 362 -16.14 -24.38 -5.45
N VAL A 363 -15.70 -25.18 -6.44
CA VAL A 363 -15.88 -26.64 -6.44
C VAL A 363 -15.23 -27.27 -5.20
N MET A 364 -14.02 -26.83 -4.85
CA MET A 364 -13.33 -27.32 -3.66
C MET A 364 -14.10 -27.02 -2.37
N PHE A 365 -14.62 -25.79 -2.19
CA PHE A 365 -15.46 -25.44 -1.04
C PHE A 365 -16.78 -26.24 -1.01
N GLN A 366 -17.42 -26.46 -2.17
CA GLN A 366 -18.67 -27.21 -2.28
C GLN A 366 -18.50 -28.69 -1.93
N ALA A 367 -17.52 -29.37 -2.53
CA ALA A 367 -17.20 -30.77 -2.20
C ALA A 367 -16.80 -30.93 -0.73
N THR A 368 -16.05 -29.96 -0.20
CA THR A 368 -15.68 -29.91 1.22
C THR A 368 -16.91 -29.83 2.14
N ALA A 369 -17.91 -29.01 1.80
CA ALA A 369 -19.16 -28.89 2.56
C ALA A 369 -20.18 -30.03 2.32
N ALA A 370 -20.02 -30.83 1.25
CA ALA A 370 -20.93 -31.91 0.90
C ALA A 370 -20.97 -33.05 1.93
N LYS A 371 -22.06 -33.82 1.93
CA LYS A 371 -22.25 -35.00 2.80
C LYS A 371 -22.29 -36.28 1.95
N GLY A 372 -21.45 -37.25 2.30
CA GLY A 372 -21.20 -38.43 1.49
C GLY A 372 -19.96 -38.26 0.61
N ASP A 373 -19.83 -39.15 -0.37
CA ASP A 373 -18.68 -39.23 -1.27
C ASP A 373 -18.58 -38.01 -2.20
N VAL A 374 -17.35 -37.72 -2.62
CA VAL A 374 -17.01 -36.64 -3.57
C VAL A 374 -16.16 -37.22 -4.70
N GLY A 375 -16.34 -36.69 -5.92
CA GLY A 375 -15.75 -37.27 -7.12
C GLY A 375 -15.96 -36.36 -8.33
N GLY A 376 -16.93 -36.67 -9.20
CA GLY A 376 -17.06 -36.10 -10.56
C GLY A 376 -16.74 -34.61 -10.78
N GLU A 377 -17.19 -33.69 -9.92
CA GLU A 377 -16.84 -32.27 -10.04
C GLU A 377 -15.41 -31.94 -9.57
N LEU A 378 -14.91 -32.59 -8.51
CA LEU A 378 -13.50 -32.52 -8.10
C LEU A 378 -12.59 -33.11 -9.17
N ASP A 379 -12.97 -34.26 -9.73
CA ASP A 379 -12.20 -34.93 -10.78
C ASP A 379 -12.10 -34.02 -12.01
N ALA A 380 -13.23 -33.52 -12.53
CA ALA A 380 -13.22 -32.57 -13.64
C ALA A 380 -12.45 -31.27 -13.36
N ALA A 381 -12.43 -30.79 -12.10
CA ALA A 381 -11.68 -29.61 -11.71
C ALA A 381 -10.16 -29.87 -11.63
N TYR A 382 -9.73 -31.00 -11.05
CA TYR A 382 -8.32 -31.36 -10.95
C TYR A 382 -7.73 -31.91 -12.26
N ASP A 383 -8.51 -32.63 -13.07
CA ASP A 383 -8.11 -33.08 -14.41
C ASP A 383 -7.82 -31.88 -15.32
N LYS A 384 -8.65 -30.83 -15.25
CA LYS A 384 -8.39 -29.56 -15.96
C LYS A 384 -7.10 -28.86 -15.47
N ILE A 385 -6.68 -29.06 -14.23
CA ILE A 385 -5.40 -28.57 -13.71
C ILE A 385 -4.22 -29.43 -14.22
N GLU A 386 -4.37 -30.75 -14.29
CA GLU A 386 -3.39 -31.67 -14.89
C GLU A 386 -3.17 -31.37 -16.39
N ASP A 387 -4.24 -31.13 -17.14
CA ASP A 387 -4.20 -30.64 -18.53
C ASP A 387 -3.49 -29.28 -18.64
N ALA A 388 -3.79 -28.35 -17.72
CA ALA A 388 -3.17 -27.03 -17.73
C ALA A 388 -1.66 -27.07 -17.44
N LEU A 389 -1.22 -27.89 -16.49
CA LEU A 389 0.20 -28.19 -16.20
C LEU A 389 0.88 -29.01 -17.31
N SER A 390 0.12 -29.48 -18.31
CA SER A 390 0.64 -30.17 -19.50
C SER A 390 0.77 -29.25 -20.73
N LYS A 391 0.25 -28.02 -20.70
CA LYS A 391 0.23 -27.10 -21.86
C LYS A 391 1.61 -26.59 -22.28
N PHE A 392 2.51 -26.39 -21.33
CA PHE A 392 3.89 -25.96 -21.56
C PHE A 392 4.87 -27.03 -21.04
N SER A 393 5.97 -27.25 -21.78
CA SER A 393 6.91 -28.35 -21.53
C SER A 393 8.32 -27.88 -21.14
N ASP A 394 8.52 -26.58 -21.00
CA ASP A 394 9.79 -25.93 -20.63
C ASP A 394 9.98 -25.75 -19.10
N GLY A 395 9.09 -26.31 -18.29
CA GLY A 395 9.25 -26.45 -16.85
C GLY A 395 8.05 -27.11 -16.15
N PRO A 396 8.03 -27.18 -14.80
CA PRO A 396 7.01 -27.87 -14.02
C PRO A 396 5.82 -26.99 -13.60
N PHE A 397 5.85 -25.69 -13.90
CA PHE A 397 4.84 -24.70 -13.49
C PHE A 397 3.80 -24.44 -14.59
N PHE A 398 2.67 -23.81 -14.26
CA PHE A 398 1.56 -23.60 -15.22
C PHE A 398 1.96 -22.89 -16.51
N LEU A 399 3.01 -22.05 -16.45
CA LEU A 399 3.56 -21.31 -17.58
C LEU A 399 5.00 -21.76 -17.90
N GLY A 400 5.39 -22.99 -17.55
CA GLY A 400 6.76 -23.50 -17.59
C GLY A 400 7.56 -23.06 -16.37
N GLN A 401 7.83 -21.74 -16.24
CA GLN A 401 8.46 -21.12 -15.07
C GLN A 401 7.44 -20.60 -14.04
N PHE A 402 7.83 -20.53 -12.77
CA PHE A 402 6.99 -20.07 -11.65
C PHE A 402 6.44 -18.66 -11.88
N SER A 403 5.16 -18.46 -11.57
CA SER A 403 4.40 -17.29 -12.01
C SER A 403 3.29 -16.87 -11.05
N LEU A 404 2.63 -15.76 -11.35
CA LEU A 404 1.40 -15.31 -10.66
C LEU A 404 0.28 -16.37 -10.69
N VAL A 405 0.26 -17.26 -11.68
CA VAL A 405 -0.72 -18.34 -11.78
C VAL A 405 -0.48 -19.38 -10.68
N ASP A 406 0.77 -19.83 -10.54
CA ASP A 406 1.13 -20.82 -9.53
C ASP A 406 0.82 -20.31 -8.11
N ILE A 407 1.11 -19.04 -7.86
CA ILE A 407 0.77 -18.33 -6.62
C ILE A 407 -0.76 -18.25 -6.40
N ALA A 408 -1.55 -18.08 -7.46
CA ALA A 408 -3.00 -18.02 -7.35
C ALA A 408 -3.64 -19.35 -6.92
N TYR A 409 -3.05 -20.50 -7.29
CA TYR A 409 -3.56 -21.83 -6.96
C TYR A 409 -2.91 -22.45 -5.70
N ALA A 410 -1.63 -22.22 -5.44
CA ALA A 410 -0.88 -22.93 -4.39
C ALA A 410 -1.53 -22.90 -2.99
N PRO A 411 -1.99 -21.75 -2.45
CA PRO A 411 -2.64 -21.70 -1.12
C PRO A 411 -3.94 -22.53 -1.02
N PHE A 412 -4.61 -22.77 -2.13
CA PHE A 412 -5.86 -23.51 -2.17
C PHE A 412 -5.60 -25.00 -2.32
N VAL A 413 -4.70 -25.41 -3.23
CA VAL A 413 -4.29 -26.81 -3.37
C VAL A 413 -3.64 -27.31 -2.06
N GLU A 414 -2.78 -26.51 -1.42
CA GLU A 414 -2.19 -26.81 -0.11
C GLU A 414 -3.25 -27.24 0.93
N ARG A 415 -4.31 -26.43 1.05
CA ARG A 415 -5.36 -26.66 2.06
C ARG A 415 -6.28 -27.81 1.67
N PHE A 416 -6.72 -27.86 0.41
CA PHE A 416 -7.66 -28.88 -0.05
C PHE A 416 -7.01 -30.26 -0.22
N GLN A 417 -5.70 -30.37 -0.47
CA GLN A 417 -4.99 -31.65 -0.41
C GLN A 417 -5.17 -32.32 0.95
N THR A 418 -4.88 -31.59 2.04
CA THR A 418 -5.02 -32.09 3.41
C THR A 418 -6.49 -32.38 3.74
N LEU A 419 -7.40 -31.45 3.44
CA LEU A 419 -8.81 -31.57 3.83
C LEU A 419 -9.58 -32.64 3.05
N LEU A 420 -9.33 -32.81 1.74
CA LEU A 420 -9.99 -33.84 0.95
C LEU A 420 -9.45 -35.24 1.30
N LEU A 421 -8.16 -35.37 1.60
CA LEU A 421 -7.60 -36.65 2.07
C LEU A 421 -8.16 -37.04 3.44
N ASP A 422 -8.00 -36.17 4.46
CA ASP A 422 -8.33 -36.52 5.85
C ASP A 422 -9.84 -36.53 6.17
N VAL A 423 -10.66 -35.79 5.41
CA VAL A 423 -12.12 -35.64 5.69
C VAL A 423 -13.00 -36.32 4.65
N LYS A 424 -12.50 -36.55 3.43
CA LYS A 424 -13.25 -37.20 2.34
C LYS A 424 -12.63 -38.49 1.81
N ASN A 425 -11.43 -38.88 2.27
CA ASN A 425 -10.66 -40.01 1.71
C ASN A 425 -10.44 -39.87 0.18
N TYR A 426 -10.32 -38.64 -0.31
CA TYR A 426 -10.10 -38.30 -1.72
C TYR A 426 -8.66 -37.82 -1.93
N ASP A 427 -7.84 -38.64 -2.58
CA ASP A 427 -6.48 -38.29 -2.98
C ASP A 427 -6.50 -37.50 -4.30
N ILE A 428 -6.12 -36.22 -4.23
CA ILE A 428 -6.08 -35.32 -5.38
C ILE A 428 -5.01 -35.73 -6.41
N LEU A 429 -3.96 -36.45 -6.00
CA LEU A 429 -2.82 -36.83 -6.84
C LEU A 429 -3.07 -38.10 -7.67
N LYS A 430 -4.13 -38.84 -7.36
CA LYS A 430 -4.44 -40.13 -7.97
C LYS A 430 -4.70 -39.97 -9.48
N GLY A 431 -3.71 -40.35 -10.28
CA GLY A 431 -3.72 -40.23 -11.74
C GLY A 431 -3.24 -38.88 -12.28
N ARG A 432 -2.70 -37.99 -11.41
CA ARG A 432 -2.34 -36.60 -11.75
C ARG A 432 -0.84 -36.33 -11.49
N PRO A 433 0.06 -36.93 -12.28
CA PRO A 433 1.52 -36.83 -12.07
C PRO A 433 2.09 -35.42 -12.26
N LYS A 434 1.49 -34.55 -13.08
CA LYS A 434 1.93 -33.16 -13.21
C LYS A 434 1.57 -32.35 -11.98
N LEU A 435 0.36 -32.52 -11.44
CA LEU A 435 -0.05 -31.92 -10.17
C LEU A 435 0.88 -32.36 -9.02
N ALA A 436 1.27 -33.63 -8.98
CA ALA A 436 2.23 -34.14 -8.00
C ALA A 436 3.62 -33.49 -8.14
N LEU A 437 4.16 -33.39 -9.37
CA LEU A 437 5.44 -32.72 -9.65
C LEU A 437 5.37 -31.22 -9.32
N TRP A 438 4.28 -30.55 -9.65
CA TRP A 438 4.06 -29.14 -9.34
C TRP A 438 4.06 -28.88 -7.83
N ILE A 439 3.43 -29.75 -7.03
CA ILE A 439 3.50 -29.69 -5.57
C ILE A 439 4.93 -29.96 -5.06
N GLU A 440 5.67 -30.90 -5.66
CA GLU A 440 7.07 -31.15 -5.28
C GLU A 440 7.95 -29.91 -5.52
N GLU A 441 7.82 -29.27 -6.69
CA GLU A 441 8.61 -28.10 -7.08
C GLU A 441 8.20 -26.83 -6.33
N LEU A 442 6.91 -26.62 -6.05
CA LEU A 442 6.45 -25.55 -5.15
C LEU A 442 7.12 -25.64 -3.77
N ASN A 443 7.23 -26.84 -3.20
CA ASN A 443 7.85 -27.04 -1.89
C ASN A 443 9.37 -26.80 -1.87
N LYS A 444 10.00 -26.53 -3.03
CA LYS A 444 11.40 -26.09 -3.13
C LYS A 444 11.53 -24.55 -3.16
N ILE A 445 10.42 -23.82 -3.30
CA ILE A 445 10.39 -22.35 -3.30
C ILE A 445 10.28 -21.83 -1.86
N GLU A 446 11.39 -21.40 -1.29
CA GLU A 446 11.46 -20.89 0.08
C GLU A 446 10.43 -19.78 0.36
N ALA A 447 10.25 -18.85 -0.58
CA ALA A 447 9.29 -17.76 -0.49
C ALA A 447 7.82 -18.21 -0.33
N TYR A 448 7.46 -19.41 -0.81
CA TYR A 448 6.18 -20.06 -0.55
C TYR A 448 6.20 -20.83 0.77
N VAL A 449 7.26 -21.61 1.03
CA VAL A 449 7.42 -22.41 2.26
C VAL A 449 7.32 -21.55 3.52
N GLN A 450 7.90 -20.34 3.52
CA GLN A 450 7.80 -19.35 4.61
C GLN A 450 6.36 -18.83 4.87
N THR A 451 5.39 -19.11 4.00
CA THR A 451 3.98 -18.67 4.12
C THR A 451 3.02 -19.79 4.54
N ARG A 452 3.52 -21.03 4.62
CA ARG A 452 2.70 -22.22 4.84
C ARG A 452 2.18 -22.25 6.29
N ILE A 453 0.97 -22.75 6.45
CA ILE A 453 0.39 -23.07 7.76
C ILE A 453 0.79 -24.49 8.15
N ASP A 454 0.96 -24.75 9.46
CA ASP A 454 1.13 -26.12 9.93
C ASP A 454 -0.12 -26.97 9.59
N PRO A 455 0.02 -28.19 9.04
CA PRO A 455 -1.13 -29.01 8.68
C PRO A 455 -2.05 -29.39 9.85
N GLN A 456 -1.51 -29.55 11.07
CA GLN A 456 -2.32 -29.83 12.26
C GLN A 456 -3.04 -28.57 12.76
N GLU A 457 -2.39 -27.39 12.69
CA GLU A 457 -3.09 -26.12 12.93
C GLU A 457 -4.25 -25.92 11.95
N LEU A 458 -4.01 -26.12 10.64
CA LEU A 458 -5.05 -26.05 9.60
C LEU A 458 -6.20 -27.03 9.85
N LEU A 459 -5.88 -28.29 10.17
CA LEU A 459 -6.87 -29.30 10.52
C LEU A 459 -7.64 -28.91 11.78
N SER A 460 -6.99 -28.35 12.80
CA SER A 460 -7.65 -27.93 14.04
C SER A 460 -8.59 -26.75 13.83
N ALA A 461 -8.17 -25.72 13.07
CA ALA A 461 -8.97 -24.55 12.75
C ALA A 461 -10.19 -24.91 11.89
N THR A 462 -9.99 -25.79 10.91
CA THR A 462 -11.06 -26.29 10.04
C THR A 462 -12.03 -27.20 10.79
N LYS A 463 -11.51 -28.16 11.59
CA LYS A 463 -12.34 -29.01 12.47
C LYS A 463 -13.16 -28.17 13.44
N LYS A 464 -12.58 -27.13 14.07
CA LYS A 464 -13.32 -26.20 14.93
C LYS A 464 -14.44 -25.51 14.17
N ARG A 465 -14.14 -24.89 13.02
CA ARG A 465 -15.13 -24.17 12.19
C ARG A 465 -16.34 -25.04 11.83
N TRP A 466 -16.12 -26.27 11.37
CA TRP A 466 -17.23 -27.16 11.01
C TRP A 466 -17.85 -27.89 12.21
N HIS A 467 -17.13 -28.13 13.32
CA HIS A 467 -17.77 -28.59 14.55
C HIS A 467 -18.72 -27.55 15.12
N GLU A 468 -18.37 -26.26 15.09
CA GLU A 468 -19.25 -25.19 15.55
C GLU A 468 -20.52 -25.13 14.67
N GLU A 469 -20.40 -25.20 13.34
CA GLU A 469 -21.57 -25.32 12.44
C GLU A 469 -22.38 -26.61 12.66
N TYR A 470 -21.73 -27.77 12.85
CA TYR A 470 -22.42 -29.05 13.09
C TYR A 470 -23.13 -29.10 14.45
N VAL A 471 -22.52 -28.57 15.51
CA VAL A 471 -23.12 -28.52 16.87
C VAL A 471 -24.31 -27.57 16.88
N PHE A 472 -24.21 -26.40 16.24
CA PHE A 472 -25.32 -25.46 16.12
C PHE A 472 -26.51 -26.09 15.35
N GLN A 473 -26.23 -26.82 14.27
CA GLN A 473 -27.23 -27.59 13.51
C GLN A 473 -27.80 -28.79 14.29
N PHE A 474 -27.08 -29.35 15.27
CA PHE A 474 -27.57 -30.45 16.10
C PHE A 474 -28.46 -29.98 17.26
N GLN A 475 -28.10 -28.88 17.92
CA GLN A 475 -28.90 -28.32 19.03
C GLN A 475 -30.26 -27.79 18.54
N ILE A 476 -30.33 -27.25 17.32
CA ILE A 476 -31.59 -26.81 16.67
C ILE A 476 -32.50 -28.01 16.31
N LYS A 477 -32.03 -29.27 16.43
CA LYS A 477 -32.82 -30.49 16.17
C LYS A 477 -33.18 -31.30 17.43
N GLN A 478 -33.01 -30.73 18.62
CA GLN A 478 -33.40 -31.37 19.89
C GLN A 478 -34.29 -30.50 20.79
N TYR A 479 -34.92 -29.46 20.22
CA TYR A 479 -35.94 -28.62 20.86
C TYR A 479 -37.10 -28.36 19.89
#